data_AF-A0A7X7ZUW6-F1
#
_entry.id   AF-A0A7X7ZUW6-F1
#
_cell.length_a   1.000
_cell.length_b   1.000
_cell.length_c   1.000
_cell.angle_alpha   90.00
_cell.angle_beta   90.00
_cell.angle_gamma   90.00
#
_symmetry.space_group_name_H-M   'P 1'
#
loop_
_entity.id
_entity.type
_entity.pdbx_description
1 polymer ?
#
loop_
_entity_poly.entity_id
_entity_poly.type
_entity_poly.pdbx_seq_one_letter_code
_entity_poly.pdbx_strand_id
1 'polypeptide(L)'
;MLNSGLFGTIGETLSGAELEELNESLRKLVETPSYMFLMTGIERLIALVLQVALSLLVLKAVSGKKWQYFIYAILIHAGIDMIAVLHVKGVITSVFLTEGILAVTTAAVAVFAFRAFRAEAGSQP
;
A
#
# COMPACT_ATOMS: atom_id res chain seq x y z
N MET A 1 30.13 -8.31 27.84
CA MET A 1 29.58 -6.98 27.50
C MET A 1 29.47 -6.90 25.98
N LEU A 2 28.29 -7.16 25.42
CA LEU A 2 28.01 -7.16 23.96
C LEU A 2 27.29 -5.87 23.54
N ASN A 3 27.72 -4.73 24.05
CA ASN A 3 27.11 -3.44 23.72
C ASN A 3 28.13 -2.33 23.86
N SER A 4 29.10 -2.29 22.96
CA SER A 4 29.97 -1.14 22.76
C SER A 4 29.92 -0.76 21.28
N GLY A 5 29.03 0.17 20.96
CA GLY A 5 29.22 1.11 19.86
C GLY A 5 29.38 0.54 18.45
N LEU A 6 28.55 -0.43 18.03
CA LEU A 6 28.48 -0.84 16.61
C LEU A 6 28.28 0.38 15.69
N PHE A 7 27.53 1.38 16.17
CA PHE A 7 27.32 2.66 15.49
C PHE A 7 28.61 3.48 15.28
N GLY A 8 29.56 3.41 16.22
CA GLY A 8 30.87 4.05 16.09
C GLY A 8 31.74 3.35 15.06
N THR A 9 31.73 2.02 15.04
CA THR A 9 32.48 1.21 14.06
C THR A 9 31.95 1.40 12.64
N ILE A 10 30.63 1.49 12.46
CA ILE A 10 30.00 1.81 11.16
C ILE A 10 30.46 3.19 10.66
N GLY A 11 30.61 4.16 11.56
CA GLY A 11 31.15 5.48 11.22
C GLY A 11 32.62 5.49 10.79
N GLU A 12 33.40 4.47 11.17
CA GLU A 12 34.81 4.34 10.79
C GLU A 12 35.00 3.51 9.51
N THR A 13 34.03 2.68 9.13
CA THR A 13 34.11 1.81 7.94
C THR A 13 33.48 2.41 6.69
N LEU A 14 32.58 3.39 6.85
CA LEU A 14 31.91 4.06 5.75
C LEU A 14 32.72 5.27 5.26
N SER A 15 32.75 5.47 3.95
CA SER A 15 33.32 6.68 3.34
C SER A 15 32.52 7.93 3.73
N GLY A 16 33.14 9.11 3.62
CA GLY A 16 32.49 10.37 4.00
C GLY A 16 31.14 10.61 3.32
N ALA A 17 30.96 10.14 2.08
CA ALA A 17 29.70 10.25 1.34
C ALA A 17 28.60 9.31 1.89
N GLU A 18 28.96 8.09 2.29
CA GLU A 18 28.02 7.11 2.86
C GLU A 18 27.59 7.53 4.27
N LEU A 19 28.47 8.18 5.04
CA LEU A 19 28.12 8.77 6.33
C LEU A 19 27.14 9.94 6.22
N GLU A 20 27.28 10.74 5.18
CA GLU A 20 26.41 11.87 4.92
C GLU A 20 25.01 11.39 4.52
N GLU A 21 24.92 10.35 3.68
CA GLU A 21 23.68 9.67 3.33
C GLU A 21 22.99 9.02 4.54
N LEU A 22 23.77 8.37 5.42
CA LEU A 22 23.26 7.79 6.65
C LEU A 22 22.70 8.87 7.58
N ASN A 23 23.43 9.97 7.77
CA ASN A 23 22.97 11.08 8.60
C ASN A 23 21.71 11.76 8.03
N GLU A 24 21.62 11.93 6.72
CA GLU A 24 20.41 12.41 6.04
C GLU A 24 19.22 11.48 6.28
N SER A 25 19.42 10.17 6.18
CA SER A 25 18.38 9.18 6.46
C SER A 25 17.94 9.21 7.93
N LEU A 26 18.88 9.31 8.87
CA LEU A 26 18.57 9.43 10.30
C LEU A 26 17.83 10.72 10.63
N ARG A 27 18.25 11.85 10.03
CA ARG A 27 17.54 13.13 10.15
C ARG A 27 16.11 13.02 9.66
N LYS A 28 15.89 12.40 8.50
CA LYS A 28 14.54 12.13 8.00
C LYS A 28 13.72 11.31 8.99
N LEU A 29 14.28 10.26 9.61
CA LEU A 29 13.54 9.49 10.62
C LEU A 29 13.20 10.30 11.87
N VAL A 30 14.11 11.16 12.33
CA VAL A 30 13.94 11.96 13.56
C VAL A 30 13.02 13.16 13.35
N GLU A 31 13.09 13.79 12.19
CA GLU A 31 12.30 14.98 11.85
C GLU A 31 10.91 14.63 11.29
N THR A 32 10.70 13.37 10.87
CA THR A 32 9.38 12.94 10.40
C THR A 32 8.35 12.99 11.54
N PRO A 33 7.23 13.72 11.38
CA PRO A 33 6.18 13.77 12.38
C PRO A 33 5.62 12.38 12.70
N SER A 34 5.41 12.07 13.99
CA SER A 34 4.89 10.78 14.46
C SER A 34 3.56 10.38 13.80
N TYR A 35 2.72 11.37 13.48
CA TYR A 35 1.46 11.18 12.75
C TYR A 35 1.66 10.55 11.36
N MET A 36 2.73 10.89 10.64
CA MET A 36 3.00 10.38 9.28
C MET A 36 3.33 8.88 9.28
N PHE A 37 3.95 8.38 10.34
CA PHE A 37 4.19 6.94 10.52
C PHE A 37 2.88 6.16 10.70
N LEU A 38 1.94 6.69 11.50
CA LEU A 38 0.65 6.05 11.73
C LEU A 38 -0.19 6.02 10.44
N MET A 39 -0.18 7.14 9.71
CA MET A 39 -0.83 7.31 8.41
C MET A 39 -0.33 6.26 7.40
N THR A 40 0.99 6.10 7.29
CA THR A 40 1.60 5.06 6.45
C THR A 40 1.15 3.65 6.83
N GLY A 41 0.93 3.38 8.12
CA GLY A 41 0.38 2.11 8.59
C GLY A 41 -1.07 1.88 8.15
N ILE A 42 -1.90 2.93 8.21
CA ILE A 42 -3.29 2.91 7.77
C ILE A 42 -3.38 2.66 6.26
N GLU A 43 -2.56 3.35 5.47
CA GLU A 43 -2.47 3.16 4.02
C GLU A 43 -2.19 1.70 3.66
N ARG A 44 -1.21 1.07 4.34
CA ARG A 44 -0.88 -0.34 4.15
C ARG A 44 -2.03 -1.27 4.53
N LEU A 45 -2.76 -0.97 5.60
CA LEU A 45 -3.92 -1.77 6.00
C LEU A 45 -5.03 -1.71 4.93
N ILE A 46 -5.29 -0.52 4.38
CA ILE A 46 -6.27 -0.32 3.30
C ILE A 46 -5.82 -1.07 2.03
N ALA A 47 -4.56 -0.95 1.65
CA ALA A 47 -3.99 -1.67 0.51
C ALA A 47 -4.11 -3.20 0.66
N LEU A 48 -3.89 -3.74 1.86
CA LEU A 48 -4.08 -5.17 2.14
C LEU A 48 -5.54 -5.60 1.94
N VAL A 49 -6.50 -4.81 2.42
CA VAL A 49 -7.94 -5.09 2.22
C VAL A 49 -8.28 -5.09 0.73
N LEU A 50 -7.79 -4.09 -0.01
CA LEU A 50 -7.97 -4.01 -1.45
C LEU A 50 -7.38 -5.23 -2.18
N GLN A 51 -6.19 -5.67 -1.80
CA GLN A 51 -5.52 -6.82 -2.43
C GLN A 51 -6.28 -8.12 -2.19
N VAL A 52 -6.85 -8.31 -1.00
CA VAL A 52 -7.76 -9.43 -0.71
C VAL A 52 -9.04 -9.33 -1.54
N ALA A 53 -9.65 -8.15 -1.65
CA ALA A 53 -10.87 -7.94 -2.45
C ALA A 53 -10.64 -8.22 -3.95
N LEU A 54 -9.51 -7.76 -4.49
CA LEU A 54 -9.11 -8.04 -5.88
C LEU A 54 -8.85 -9.54 -6.11
N SER A 55 -8.22 -10.22 -5.15
CA SER A 55 -8.00 -11.67 -5.22
C SER A 55 -9.32 -12.45 -5.28
N LEU A 56 -10.34 -12.03 -4.51
CA LEU A 56 -11.68 -12.61 -4.57
C LEU A 56 -12.38 -12.36 -5.92
N LEU A 57 -12.21 -11.17 -6.51
CA LEU A 57 -12.75 -10.86 -7.85
C LEU A 57 -12.10 -11.71 -8.94
N VAL A 58 -10.79 -11.93 -8.86
CA VAL A 58 -10.06 -12.83 -9.77
C VAL A 58 -10.54 -14.27 -9.60
N LEU A 59 -10.69 -14.74 -8.36
CA LEU A 59 -11.22 -16.08 -8.09
C LEU A 59 -12.61 -16.27 -8.70
N LYS A 60 -13.49 -15.26 -8.56
CA LYS A 60 -14.81 -15.28 -9.20
C LYS A 60 -14.73 -15.30 -10.73
N ALA A 61 -13.84 -14.51 -11.33
CA ALA A 61 -13.66 -14.47 -12.77
C ALA A 61 -13.26 -15.85 -13.34
N VAL A 62 -12.36 -16.54 -12.64
CA VAL A 62 -11.88 -17.87 -13.00
C VAL A 62 -12.96 -18.94 -12.78
N SER A 63 -13.65 -18.92 -11.63
CA SER A 63 -14.69 -19.90 -11.29
C SER A 63 -15.92 -19.78 -12.21
N GLY A 64 -16.30 -18.55 -12.61
CA GLY A 64 -17.45 -18.29 -13.48
C GLY A 64 -17.18 -18.32 -14.99
N LYS A 65 -15.96 -18.61 -15.46
CA LYS A 65 -15.52 -18.54 -16.88
C LYS A 65 -15.75 -17.18 -17.59
N LYS A 66 -16.10 -16.12 -16.86
CA LYS A 66 -16.38 -14.78 -17.41
C LYS A 66 -15.11 -13.92 -17.35
N TRP A 67 -14.28 -14.03 -18.38
CA TRP A 67 -12.99 -13.32 -18.56
C TRP A 67 -13.06 -11.80 -18.37
N GLN A 68 -14.24 -11.18 -18.54
CA GLN A 68 -14.43 -9.74 -18.36
C GLN A 68 -14.09 -9.28 -16.93
N TYR A 69 -14.43 -10.07 -15.90
CA TYR A 69 -14.15 -9.71 -14.50
C TYR A 69 -12.66 -9.72 -14.16
N PHE A 70 -11.87 -10.53 -14.89
CA PHE A 70 -10.42 -10.57 -14.73
C PHE A 70 -9.75 -9.29 -15.23
N ILE A 71 -10.20 -8.77 -16.38
CA ILE A 71 -9.70 -7.51 -16.95
C ILE A 71 -10.03 -6.33 -16.01
N TYR A 72 -11.24 -6.30 -15.45
CA TYR A 72 -11.60 -5.26 -14.48
C TYR A 72 -10.72 -5.27 -13.23
N ALA A 73 -10.40 -6.46 -12.68
CA ALA A 73 -9.52 -6.56 -11.52
C ALA A 73 -8.10 -6.02 -11.81
N ILE A 74 -7.53 -6.37 -12.97
CA ILE A 74 -6.20 -5.88 -13.38
C ILE A 74 -6.22 -4.37 -13.61
N LEU A 75 -7.25 -3.83 -14.27
CA LEU A 75 -7.35 -2.39 -14.53
C LEU A 75 -7.48 -1.59 -13.23
N ILE A 76 -8.25 -2.08 -12.27
CA ILE A 76 -8.41 -1.44 -10.96
C ILE A 76 -7.10 -1.49 -10.18
N HIS A 77 -6.41 -2.64 -10.18
CA HIS A 77 -5.12 -2.79 -9.52
C HIS A 77 -4.07 -1.84 -10.10
N ALA A 78 -3.91 -1.85 -11.43
CA ALA A 78 -2.97 -0.99 -12.13
C ALA A 78 -3.30 0.51 -11.96
N GLY A 79 -4.59 0.86 -11.92
CA GLY A 79 -5.02 2.24 -11.67
C GLY A 79 -4.64 2.73 -10.27
N ILE A 80 -4.81 1.88 -9.26
CA ILE A 80 -4.45 2.22 -7.86
C ILE A 80 -2.94 2.31 -7.69
N ASP A 81 -2.18 1.38 -8.28
CA ASP A 81 -0.72 1.42 -8.28
C ASP A 81 -0.19 2.68 -8.97
N MET A 82 -0.82 3.11 -10.08
CA MET A 82 -0.45 4.35 -10.76
C MET A 82 -0.68 5.59 -9.88
N ILE A 83 -1.78 5.62 -9.11
CA ILE A 83 -2.08 6.70 -8.15
C ILE A 83 -1.06 6.70 -7.01
N ALA A 84 -0.69 5.52 -6.49
CA ALA A 84 0.33 5.38 -5.46
C ALA A 84 1.70 5.90 -5.93
N VAL A 85 2.11 5.57 -7.16
CA VAL A 85 3.36 6.10 -7.74
C VAL A 85 3.30 7.63 -7.93
N LEU A 86 2.15 8.19 -8.31
CA LEU A 86 1.96 9.64 -8.43
C LEU A 86 2.09 10.37 -7.08
N HIS A 87 1.64 9.74 -5.98
CA HIS A 87 1.84 10.25 -4.62
C HIS A 87 3.32 10.23 -4.23
N VAL A 88 4.03 9.12 -4.47
CA VAL A 88 5.47 8.99 -4.17
C VAL A 88 6.32 10.00 -4.96
N LYS A 89 5.91 10.35 -6.18
CA LYS A 89 6.59 11.36 -7.01
C LYS A 89 6.35 12.81 -6.55
N GLY A 90 5.59 13.04 -5.47
CA GLY A 90 5.39 14.37 -4.90
C GLY A 90 4.44 15.27 -5.68
N VAL A 91 3.75 14.74 -6.71
CA VAL A 91 2.76 15.50 -7.51
C VAL A 91 1.51 15.78 -6.67
N ILE A 92 1.18 14.89 -5.73
CA ILE A 92 0.11 15.07 -4.75
C ILE A 92 0.75 15.21 -3.38
N THR A 93 0.84 16.44 -2.87
CA THR A 93 1.50 16.73 -1.58
C THR A 93 0.58 16.48 -0.38
N SER A 94 -0.72 16.29 -0.61
CA SER A 94 -1.70 16.06 0.44
C SER A 94 -1.95 14.57 0.67
N VAL A 95 -1.28 14.01 1.69
CA VAL A 95 -1.45 12.61 2.14
C VAL A 95 -2.93 12.28 2.39
N PHE A 96 -3.69 13.21 2.97
CA PHE A 96 -5.13 13.06 3.23
C PHE A 96 -5.97 12.85 1.96
N LEU A 97 -5.63 13.50 0.85
CA LEU A 97 -6.39 13.38 -0.39
C LEU A 97 -6.12 12.03 -1.06
N THR A 98 -4.85 11.61 -1.06
CA THR A 98 -4.44 10.29 -1.55
C THR A 98 -5.12 9.19 -0.75
N GLU A 99 -5.09 9.29 0.59
CA GLU A 99 -5.77 8.32 1.45
C GLU A 99 -7.28 8.32 1.24
N GLY A 100 -7.92 9.48 1.13
CA GLY A 100 -9.36 9.57 0.88
C GLY A 100 -9.76 8.85 -0.42
N ILE A 101 -9.00 9.06 -1.50
CA ILE A 101 -9.23 8.39 -2.78
C ILE A 101 -9.00 6.88 -2.66
N LEU A 102 -7.93 6.47 -2.00
CA LEU A 102 -7.60 5.06 -1.80
C LEU A 102 -8.68 4.35 -0.95
N ALA A 103 -9.12 4.98 0.14
CA ALA A 103 -10.16 4.45 1.02
C ALA A 103 -11.50 4.31 0.31
N VAL A 104 -11.93 5.33 -0.45
CA VAL A 104 -13.18 5.29 -1.22
C VAL A 104 -13.12 4.21 -2.30
N THR A 105 -12.00 4.13 -3.03
CA THR A 105 -11.83 3.14 -4.11
C THR A 105 -11.80 1.73 -3.52
N THR A 106 -11.08 1.52 -2.43
CA THR A 106 -11.03 0.23 -1.71
C THR A 106 -12.40 -0.17 -1.20
N ALA A 107 -13.15 0.75 -0.59
CA ALA A 107 -14.51 0.50 -0.12
C ALA A 107 -15.45 0.13 -1.28
N ALA A 108 -15.38 0.83 -2.42
CA ALA A 108 -16.19 0.53 -3.59
C ALA A 108 -15.88 -0.86 -4.16
N VAL A 109 -14.59 -1.20 -4.30
CA VAL A 109 -14.13 -2.51 -4.80
C VAL A 109 -14.51 -3.63 -3.83
N ALA A 110 -14.32 -3.41 -2.53
CA ALA A 110 -14.71 -4.37 -1.50
C ALA A 110 -16.22 -4.59 -1.51
N VAL A 111 -17.05 -3.55 -1.52
CA VAL A 111 -18.51 -3.67 -1.59
C VAL A 111 -18.94 -4.42 -2.86
N PHE A 112 -18.34 -4.10 -4.01
CA PHE A 112 -18.63 -4.81 -5.25
C PHE A 112 -18.27 -6.30 -5.15
N ALA A 113 -17.08 -6.63 -4.64
CA ALA A 113 -16.63 -8.00 -4.41
C ALA A 113 -17.55 -8.76 -3.45
N PHE A 114 -17.90 -8.15 -2.31
CA PHE A 114 -18.81 -8.73 -1.30
C PHE A 114 -20.22 -8.94 -1.84
N ARG A 115 -20.77 -7.98 -2.60
CA ARG A 115 -22.09 -8.15 -3.24
C ARG A 115 -22.06 -9.25 -4.30
N ALA A 116 -20.99 -9.32 -5.09
CA ALA A 116 -20.80 -10.35 -6.08
C ALA A 116 -20.71 -11.75 -5.46
N PHE A 117 -20.10 -11.88 -4.27
CA PHE A 117 -20.02 -13.16 -3.54
C PHE A 117 -21.31 -13.51 -2.78
N ARG A 118 -21.97 -12.54 -2.13
CA ARG A 118 -23.25 -12.77 -1.41
C ARG A 118 -24.40 -13.12 -2.34
N ALA A 119 -24.42 -12.59 -3.56
CA ALA A 119 -25.43 -12.95 -4.56
C ALA A 119 -25.40 -14.44 -4.93
N GLU A 120 -24.25 -15.11 -4.78
CA GLU A 120 -24.10 -16.56 -5.03
C GLU A 120 -24.36 -17.41 -3.77
N ALA A 121 -24.10 -16.88 -2.58
CA ALA A 121 -24.43 -17.56 -1.32
C ALA A 121 -25.95 -17.67 -1.06
N GLY A 122 -26.77 -16.82 -1.70
CA GLY A 122 -28.23 -16.89 -1.65
C GLY A 122 -28.87 -17.76 -2.74
N SER A 123 -28.08 -18.38 -3.61
CA SER A 123 -28.56 -19.17 -4.75
C SER A 123 -28.06 -20.63 -4.73
N GLN A 124 -27.76 -21.16 -3.55
CA GLN A 124 -27.59 -22.61 -3.37
C GLN A 124 -28.96 -23.21 -2.99
N PRO A 125 -29.54 -24.11 -3.81
CA PRO A 125 -30.76 -24.84 -3.49
C PRO A 125 -30.56 -25.88 -2.38
#